data_AF-A0A0F8L9U4-F1
#
_entry.id   AF-A0A0F8L9U4-F1
#
_cell.length_a   1.000
_cell.length_b   1.000
_cell.length_c   1.000
_cell.angle_alpha   90.00
_cell.angle_beta   90.00
_cell.angle_gamma   90.00
#
_symmetry.space_group_name_H-M   'P 1'
#
loop_
_entity.id
_entity.type
_entity.pdbx_description
1 polymer ?
#
loop_
_entity_poly.entity_id
_entity_poly.type
_entity_poly.pdbx_seq_one_letter_code
_entity_poly.pdbx_strand_id
1 'polypeptide(L)' 'MFGTSYVFLAFVFIFLLSFILWVWALADCLRNETDEGNTRLIWVIVIVFTYIVGAFLYYFIRQPKRVKEPGI' A
#
# COMPACT_ATOMS: atom_id res chain seq x y z
N MET A 1 18.77 29.99 -12.94
CA MET A 1 18.96 28.56 -13.31
C MET A 1 19.11 27.61 -12.10
N PHE A 2 19.05 28.08 -10.84
CA PHE A 2 19.22 27.22 -9.65
C PHE A 2 17.92 26.70 -9.00
N GLY A 3 16.78 27.37 -9.20
CA GLY A 3 15.52 27.01 -8.53
C GLY A 3 14.91 25.68 -8.99
N THR A 4 15.14 25.29 -10.23
CA THR A 4 14.62 24.04 -10.82
C THR A 4 15.24 22.79 -10.19
N SER A 5 16.50 22.86 -9.77
CA SER A 5 17.21 21.72 -9.19
C SER A 5 16.63 21.29 -7.83
N TYR A 6 16.26 22.24 -6.97
CA TYR A 6 15.67 21.94 -5.66
C TYR A 6 14.28 21.34 -5.74
N VAL A 7 13.46 21.86 -6.67
CA VAL A 7 12.11 21.32 -6.93
C VAL A 7 12.22 19.86 -7.41
N PHE A 8 13.16 19.57 -8.30
CA PHE A 8 13.39 18.21 -8.79
C PHE A 8 13.79 17.25 -7.66
N LEU A 9 14.68 17.69 -6.77
CA LEU A 9 15.15 16.91 -5.62
C LEU A 9 14.00 16.61 -4.63
N ALA A 10 13.13 17.59 -4.39
CA ALA A 10 11.94 17.40 -3.55
C ALA A 10 10.94 16.40 -4.16
N PHE A 11 10.70 16.47 -5.47
CA PHE A 11 9.84 15.51 -6.17
C PHE A 11 10.39 14.08 -6.10
N VAL A 12 11.69 13.90 -6.32
CA VAL A 12 12.34 12.59 -6.20
C VAL A 12 12.19 12.04 -4.79
N PHE A 13 12.36 12.88 -3.76
CA PHE A 13 12.22 12.46 -2.37
C PHE A 13 10.79 12.01 -2.05
N ILE A 14 9.78 12.78 -2.47
CA ILE A 14 8.36 12.43 -2.30
C ILE A 14 8.00 11.13 -3.04
N PHE A 15 8.55 10.95 -4.25
CA PHE A 15 8.34 9.72 -5.01
C PHE A 15 8.95 8.51 -4.30
N LEU A 16 10.16 8.67 -3.74
CA LEU A 16 10.85 7.63 -2.99
C LEU A 16 10.08 7.23 -1.71
N LEU A 17 9.59 8.22 -0.96
CA LEU A 17 8.74 8.00 0.22
C LEU A 17 7.44 7.27 -0.16
N SER A 18 6.81 7.67 -1.26
CA SER A 18 5.61 7.01 -1.75
C SER A 18 5.87 5.56 -2.17
N PHE A 19 7.04 5.30 -2.77
CA PHE A 19 7.49 3.95 -3.12
C PHE A 19 7.74 3.09 -1.90
N ILE A 20 8.38 3.63 -0.87
CA ILE A 20 8.61 2.93 0.40
C ILE A 20 7.28 2.57 1.07
N LEU A 21 6.32 3.51 1.12
CA LEU A 21 4.98 3.26 1.66
C LEU A 21 4.23 2.19 0.86
N TRP A 22 4.35 2.20 -0.46
CA TRP A 22 3.74 1.18 -1.31
C TRP A 22 4.33 -0.22 -1.09
N VAL A 23 5.66 -0.35 -1.07
CA VAL A 23 6.34 -1.62 -0.78
C VAL A 23 5.99 -2.11 0.62
N TRP A 24 5.94 -1.21 1.61
CA TRP A 24 5.56 -1.56 2.97
C TRP A 24 4.11 -2.07 3.05
N ALA A 25 3.16 -1.44 2.36
CA ALA A 25 1.79 -1.92 2.28
C ALA A 25 1.69 -3.32 1.63
N LEU A 26 2.50 -3.57 0.60
CA LEU A 26 2.59 -4.89 -0.03
C LEU A 26 3.14 -5.96 0.94
N ALA A 27 4.19 -5.62 1.69
CA ALA A 27 4.77 -6.49 2.70
C ALA A 27 3.81 -6.76 3.86
N ASP A 28 3.06 -5.74 4.31
CA ASP A 28 2.02 -5.91 5.33
C ASP A 28 0.89 -6.83 4.83
N CYS A 29 0.45 -6.65 3.58
CA CYS A 29 -0.51 -7.53 2.94
C CYS A 29 -0.01 -8.98 2.90
N LEU A 30 1.22 -9.22 2.44
CA LEU A 30 1.79 -10.57 2.39
C LEU A 30 1.91 -11.22 3.77
N ARG A 31 2.27 -10.43 4.80
CA ARG A 31 2.52 -10.95 6.16
C ARG A 31 1.24 -11.19 6.94
N ASN A 32 0.22 -10.35 6.74
CA ASN A 32 -0.99 -10.36 7.55
C ASN A 32 -2.22 -10.95 6.86
N GLU A 33 -2.24 -11.10 5.53
CA GLU A 33 -3.39 -11.73 4.85
C GLU A 33 -3.34 -13.25 4.97
N THR A 34 -4.42 -13.83 5.44
CA THR A 34 -4.66 -15.27 5.45
C THR A 34 -4.88 -15.77 4.02
N ASP A 35 -4.39 -16.96 3.71
CA ASP A 35 -4.55 -17.60 2.39
C ASP A 35 -5.97 -18.14 2.14
N GLU A 36 -6.92 -17.81 3.00
CA GLU A 36 -8.32 -18.17 2.82
C GLU A 36 -8.93 -17.46 1.61
N GLY A 37 -9.44 -18.26 0.67
CA GLY A 37 -10.23 -17.77 -0.46
C GLY A 37 -9.47 -16.87 -1.44
N ASN A 38 -8.13 -16.98 -1.51
CA ASN A 38 -7.30 -16.17 -2.42
C ASN A 38 -7.29 -14.66 -2.11
N THR A 39 -7.73 -14.27 -0.91
CA THR A 39 -7.83 -12.88 -0.45
C THR A 39 -6.47 -12.16 -0.50
N ARG A 40 -5.39 -12.87 -0.16
CA ARG A 40 -4.00 -12.39 -0.29
C ARG A 40 -3.67 -11.99 -1.73
N LEU A 41 -3.99 -12.85 -2.70
CA LEU A 41 -3.66 -12.62 -4.10
C LEU A 41 -4.43 -11.40 -4.66
N ILE A 42 -5.71 -11.27 -4.31
CA ILE A 42 -6.55 -10.15 -4.75
C ILE A 42 -5.99 -8.83 -4.22
N TRP A 43 -5.66 -8.76 -2.92
CA TRP A 43 -5.10 -7.55 -2.34
C TRP A 43 -3.73 -7.19 -2.90
N VAL A 44 -2.85 -8.17 -3.14
CA VAL A 44 -1.57 -7.95 -3.80
C VAL A 44 -1.79 -7.36 -5.20
N ILE A 45 -2.70 -7.92 -6.00
CA ILE A 45 -3.00 -7.42 -7.35
C ILE A 45 -3.54 -6.00 -7.30
N VAL A 46 -4.48 -5.71 -6.38
CA VAL A 46 -5.03 -4.36 -6.20
C VAL A 46 -3.94 -3.38 -5.82
N ILE A 47 -3.12 -3.68 -4.80
CA ILE A 47 -2.02 -2.81 -4.36
C ILE A 47 -1.02 -2.60 -5.49
N VAL A 48 -0.69 -3.63 -6.28
CA VAL A 48 0.25 -3.50 -7.40
C VAL A 48 -0.32 -2.64 -8.53
N PHE A 49 -1.56 -2.85 -8.93
CA PHE A 49 -2.16 -2.10 -10.04
C PHE A 49 -2.52 -0.66 -9.70
N THR A 50 -2.87 -0.40 -8.44
CA THR A 50 -3.39 0.92 -8.02
C THR A 50 -2.39 1.72 -7.19
N TYR A 51 -1.20 1.17 -6.92
CA TYR A 51 -0.09 1.80 -6.23
C TYR A 51 -0.50 2.49 -4.91
N ILE A 52 -0.41 3.82 -4.83
CA ILE A 52 -0.85 4.60 -3.66
C ILE A 52 -2.33 4.40 -3.36
N VAL A 53 -3.17 4.33 -4.40
CA VAL A 53 -4.62 4.16 -4.24
C VAL A 53 -4.94 2.80 -3.63
N GLY A 54 -4.14 1.78 -3.96
CA GLY A 54 -4.27 0.44 -3.40
C GLY A 54 -3.88 0.35 -1.94
N ALA A 55 -2.83 1.06 -1.54
CA ALA A 55 -2.45 1.19 -0.12
C ALA A 55 -3.54 1.91 0.69
N PHE A 56 -4.16 2.96 0.15
CA PHE A 56 -5.29 3.65 0.79
C PHE A 56 -6.54 2.78 0.88
N LEU A 57 -6.91 2.08 -0.20
CA LEU A 57 -8.01 1.13 -0.21
C LEU A 57 -7.79 0.01 0.80
N TYR A 58 -6.57 -0.52 0.88
CA TYR A 58 -6.16 -1.52 1.87
C TYR A 58 -6.38 -1.01 3.29
N TYR A 59 -5.92 0.19 3.59
CA TYR A 59 -6.07 0.76 4.93
C TYR A 59 -7.55 0.97 5.32
N PHE A 60 -8.37 1.51 4.41
CA PHE A 60 -9.78 1.80 4.65
C PHE A 60 -10.69 0.56 4.69
N ILE A 61 -10.50 -0.38 3.77
CA ILE A 61 -11.39 -1.54 3.62
C ILE A 61 -10.98 -2.67 4.56
N ARG A 62 -9.69 -2.81 4.88
CA ARG A 62 -9.20 -3.94 5.69
C ARG A 62 -9.35 -3.73 7.20
N GLN A 63 -9.20 -2.49 7.70
CA GLN A 63 -9.46 -2.18 9.11
C GLN A 63 -10.80 -2.72 9.63
N PRO A 64 -11.95 -2.55 8.94
CA PRO A 64 -13.23 -3.05 9.43
C PRO A 64 -13.39 -4.58 9.30
N LYS A 65 -12.65 -5.25 8.41
CA LYS A 65 -12.72 -6.73 8.29
C LYS A 65 -12.11 -7.43 9.51
N ARG A 66 -10.98 -6.94 10.04
CA ARG A 66 -10.39 -7.47 11.29
C ARG A 66 -11.28 -7.32 12.53
N VAL A 67 -12.19 -6.34 12.51
CA VAL A 67 -13.14 -6.10 13.62
C VAL A 67 -14.38 -7.02 13.52
N LYS A 68 -14.69 -7.53 12.32
CA LYS A 68 -15.86 -8.38 12.06
C LYS A 68 -15.56 -9.88 11.98
N GLU A 69 -14.29 -10.27 11.87
CA GLU A 69 -13.83 -11.65 12.04
C GLU A 69 -13.06 -11.79 13.38
N PRO A 70 -13.71 -11.63 14.55
CA PRO A 70 -13.25 -12.37 15.72
C PRO A 70 -13.49 -13.85 15.38
N GLY A 71 -12.44 -14.66 15.38
CA GLY A 71 -12.56 -16.08 15.11
C GLY A 71 -13.71 -16.71 15.90
N ILE A 72 -14.67 -17.24 15.17
CA ILE A 72 -15.65 -18.24 15.59
C ILE A 72 -15.83 -19.21 14.44
#